data_AF-N9RKB4-F1
#
_entry.id   AF-N9RKB4-F1
#
_cell.length_a   1.000
_cell.length_b   1.000
_cell.length_c   1.000
_cell.angle_alpha   90.00
_cell.angle_beta   90.00
_cell.angle_gamma   90.00
#
_symmetry.space_group_name_H-M   'P 1'
#
loop_
_entity.id
_entity.type
_entity.pdbx_description
1 polymer ?
#
loop_
_entity_poly.entity_id
_entity_poly.type
_entity_poly.pdbx_seq_one_letter_code
_entity_poly.pdbx_strand_id
1 'polypeptide(L)' 'MLDDGGNPLINKKYIAFLDSGKTAEGITDFNGFTNEIRTIQKEDVSIHVFLDKELDVEQ' A
#
# COMPACT_ATOMS: atom_id res chain seq x y z
N MET A 1 -1.72 -4.49 6.05
CA MET A 1 -2.33 -4.75 4.74
C MET A 1 -2.39 -6.25 4.54
N LEU A 2 -3.54 -6.75 4.12
CA LEU A 2 -3.81 -8.18 3.97
C LEU A 2 -4.21 -8.48 2.53
N ASP A 3 -3.95 -9.69 2.06
CA ASP A 3 -4.54 -10.21 0.83
C ASP A 3 -6.00 -10.66 1.04
N ASP A 4 -6.65 -11.14 -0.02
CA ASP A 4 -8.05 -11.61 0.04
C ASP A 4 -8.24 -12.84 0.96
N GLY A 5 -7.16 -13.56 1.27
CA GLY A 5 -7.15 -14.67 2.22
C GLY A 5 -6.88 -14.24 3.66
N GLY A 6 -6.68 -12.95 3.91
CA GLY A 6 -6.32 -12.41 5.22
C GLY A 6 -4.85 -12.55 5.59
N ASN A 7 -3.97 -12.95 4.66
CA ASN A 7 -2.54 -13.07 4.93
C ASN A 7 -1.85 -11.70 4.85
N PRO A 8 -0.91 -11.38 5.77
CA PRO A 8 -0.13 -10.16 5.69
C PRO A 8 0.65 -10.01 4.38
N LEU A 9 0.48 -8.86 3.72
CA LEU A 9 1.28 -8.46 2.57
C LEU A 9 2.62 -7.89 3.07
N ILE A 10 3.59 -8.78 3.31
CA ILE A 10 4.92 -8.45 3.84
C ILE A 10 5.88 -8.03 2.72
N ASN A 11 6.73 -7.03 2.98
CA ASN A 11 7.77 -6.55 2.07
C ASN A 11 7.24 -6.18 0.67
N LYS A 12 6.03 -5.59 0.62
CA LYS A 12 5.38 -5.13 -0.61
C LYS A 12 5.50 -3.63 -0.72
N LYS A 13 5.89 -3.16 -1.91
CA LYS A 13 5.83 -1.73 -2.23
C LYS A 13 4.39 -1.27 -2.20
N TYR A 14 4.18 -0.02 -1.79
CA TYR A 14 2.89 0.64 -1.86
C TYR A 14 3.06 2.14 -2.17
N ILE A 15 1.97 2.74 -2.65
CA ILE A 15 1.81 4.18 -2.78
C ILE A 15 0.51 4.62 -2.11
N ALA A 16 0.60 5.64 -1.26
CA ALA A 16 -0.52 6.28 -0.60
C ALA A 16 -0.79 7.64 -1.29
N PHE A 17 -2.04 7.87 -1.65
CA PHE A 17 -2.55 9.14 -2.17
C PHE A 17 -3.37 9.82 -1.08
N LEU A 18 -2.99 11.06 -0.75
CA LEU A 18 -3.67 11.88 0.24
C LEU A 18 -4.57 12.89 -0.48
N ASP A 19 -5.67 13.30 0.15
CA ASP A 19 -6.60 14.30 -0.39
C ASP A 19 -5.93 15.64 -0.72
N SER A 20 -4.84 16.01 -0.04
CA SER A 20 -4.04 17.19 -0.39
C SER A 20 -3.33 17.09 -1.75
N GLY A 21 -3.40 15.95 -2.44
CA GLY A 21 -2.67 15.67 -3.68
C GLY A 21 -1.22 15.23 -3.45
N LYS A 22 -0.79 15.10 -2.20
CA LYS A 22 0.51 14.53 -1.85
C LYS A 22 0.49 13.01 -1.99
N THR A 23 1.67 12.45 -2.26
CA THR A 23 1.88 11.00 -2.25
C THR A 23 2.93 10.61 -1.22
N ALA A 24 2.79 9.40 -0.68
CA ALA A 24 3.79 8.77 0.16
C ALA A 24 4.02 7.33 -0.30
N GLU A 25 5.25 7.01 -0.65
CA GLU A 25 5.66 5.67 -1.06
C GLU A 25 6.34 4.94 0.10
N GLY A 26 6.24 3.61 0.11
CA GLY A 26 6.89 2.81 1.12
C GLY A 26 6.89 1.32 0.81
N ILE A 27 7.41 0.56 1.76
CA ILE A 27 7.42 -0.90 1.75
C ILE A 27 6.79 -1.37 3.06
N THR A 28 5.92 -2.36 3.01
CA THR A 28 5.34 -2.93 4.22
C THR A 28 6.35 -3.67 5.07
N ASP A 29 6.17 -3.59 6.39
CA ASP A 29 7.02 -4.30 7.35
C ASP A 29 6.74 -5.82 7.39
N PHE A 30 7.42 -6.50 8.31
CA PHE A 30 7.30 -7.95 8.52
C PHE A 30 5.94 -8.42 9.07
N ASN A 31 5.05 -7.50 9.44
CA ASN A 31 3.66 -7.76 9.82
C ASN A 31 2.67 -7.23 8.77
N GLY A 32 3.15 -6.67 7.65
CA GLY A 32 2.32 -6.08 6.61
C GLY A 32 1.84 -4.66 6.90
N PHE A 33 2.39 -3.94 7.88
CA PHE A 33 2.03 -2.55 8.16
C PHE A 33 2.73 -1.57 7.24
N THR A 34 2.09 -0.44 6.95
CA THR A 34 2.69 0.70 6.26
C THR A 34 3.55 1.52 7.22
N ASN A 35 4.43 2.36 6.69
CA ASN A 35 5.07 3.40 7.49
C ASN A 35 4.04 4.41 8.01
N GLU A 36 4.34 5.06 9.14
CA GLU A 36 3.52 6.16 9.63
C GLU A 36 3.46 7.32 8.63
N ILE A 37 2.24 7.77 8.32
CA ILE A 37 2.00 8.98 7.51
C ILE A 37 1.46 10.04 8.46
N ARG A 38 2.20 11.15 8.60
CA ARG A 38 1.83 12.26 9.49
C ARG A 38 1.43 13.48 8.67
N THR A 39 0.25 14.01 8.96
CA THR A 39 -0.34 15.14 8.26
C THR A 39 -0.71 16.23 9.26
N ILE A 40 -0.82 17.48 8.80
CA ILE A 40 -1.19 18.61 9.67
C ILE A 40 -2.69 18.54 10.01
N GLN A 41 -3.51 18.08 9.07
CA GLN A 41 -4.95 17.90 9.22
C GLN A 41 -5.31 16.44 8.89
N LYS A 42 -6.47 15.98 9.35
CA LYS A 42 -6.98 14.67 8.95
C LYS A 42 -7.24 14.67 7.44
N GLU A 43 -6.79 13.64 6.75
CA GLU A 43 -6.96 13.45 5.30
C GLU A 43 -7.51 12.04 5.07
N ASP A 44 -8.38 11.88 4.07
CA ASP A 44 -8.64 10.54 3.54
C ASP A 44 -7.40 10.07 2.77
N VAL A 45 -7.12 8.78 2.87
CA VAL A 45 -5.92 8.16 2.31
C VAL A 45 -6.32 6.92 1.52
N SER A 46 -5.97 6.89 0.24
CA SER A 46 -6.10 5.72 -0.60
C SER A 46 -4.74 5.06 -0.79
N ILE A 47 -4.63 3.78 -0.44
CA ILE A 47 -3.36 3.03 -0.50
C ILE A 47 -3.47 1.93 -1.54
N HIS A 48 -2.51 1.89 -2.46
CA HIS A 48 -2.39 0.86 -3.49
C HIS A 48 -1.11 0.07 -3.26
N VAL A 49 -1.22 -1.26 -3.26
CA VAL A 49 -0.09 -2.19 -3.06
C VAL A 49 0.30 -2.81 -4.39
N PHE A 50 1.61 -2.87 -4.66
CA PHE A 50 2.13 -3.58 -5.82
C PHE A 50 2.21 -5.07 -5.48
N LEU A 51 1.40 -5.87 -6.18
CA LEU A 51 1.42 -7.32 -6.08
C LEU A 51 2.29 -7.88 -7.19
N ASP A 52 3.15 -8.86 -6.88
CA ASP A 52 4.02 -9.52 -7.84
C ASP A 52 3.26 -10.54 -8.72
N LYS A 53 1.95 -10.37 -8.91
CA LYS A 53 1.20 -11.24 -9.82
C LYS A 53 1.80 -11.05 -11.21
N GLU A 54 2.34 -12.14 -11.75
CA GLU A 54 2.52 -12.25 -13.19
C GLU A 54 1.15 -11.98 -13.82
N LEU A 55 1.09 -10.98 -14.70
CA LEU A 55 -0.03 -10.85 -15.60
C LEU A 55 -0.02 -12.11 -16.46
N ASP A 56 -0.92 -13.06 -16.17
CA ASP A 56 -1.29 -14.09 -17.13
C ASP A 56 -1.97 -13.36 -18.30
N VAL A 57 -1.15 -12.89 -19.25
CA VAL A 57 -1.62 -12.45 -20.55
C VAL A 57 -1.83 -13.74 -21.34
N GLU A 58 -3.06 -14.25 -21.35
CA GLU A 58 -3.47 -15.25 -22.33
C GLU A 58 -3.15 -14.69 -23.73
N GLN A 59 -2.24 -15.35 -24.45
CA GLN A 59 -1.86 -15.03 -25.84
C GLN A 59 -2.86 -15.63 -26.83
#